data_AF-A0A2G3AEM1-F1
#
_entry.id   AF-A0A2G3AEM1-F1
#
_cell.length_a   1.000
_cell.length_b   1.000
_cell.length_c   1.000
_cell.angle_alpha   90.00
_cell.angle_beta   90.00
_cell.angle_gamma   90.00
#
_symmetry.space_group_name_H-M   'P 1'
#
loop_
_entity.id
_entity.type
_entity.pdbx_description
1 polymer ?
#
loop_
_entity_poly.entity_id
_entity_poly.type
_entity_poly.pdbx_seq_one_letter_code
_entity_poly.pdbx_strand_id
1 'polypeptide(L)'
;MKISETEYIQRLLVKSMEDIMVKYDGTIRNSLGNVIQFLYGEDGIDSVWIETQKLDSLKAKRSTFDALYVYEIDDPNWNPSYILPETVKDLKSIWEICSVFDAEVQKLEVDRHQLGTEIIVAGDDSWPLPVNIQRLPATQVTLNTFHYAGVSAKNVKLGVPRLGEIIIVAKKIKTPSLSVYLKPEMSTLIKEDVEFVKSYYKMPDEEIDLNKISPWLLRIELNREMMVDKKLNMADIAEKINL
;
A
#
# COMPACT_ATOMS: atom_id res chain seq x y z
N MET A 1 -20.85 -30.81 -7.94
CA MET A 1 -20.28 -29.89 -8.94
C MET A 1 -19.12 -29.03 -8.41
N LYS A 2 -19.17 -28.51 -7.17
CA LYS A 2 -18.09 -27.67 -6.61
C LYS A 2 -16.75 -28.39 -6.38
N ILE A 3 -16.79 -29.70 -6.07
CA ILE A 3 -15.61 -30.53 -5.78
C ILE A 3 -14.82 -30.88 -7.05
N SER A 4 -15.51 -31.07 -8.19
CA SER A 4 -14.86 -31.39 -9.47
C SER A 4 -14.11 -30.20 -10.08
N GLU A 5 -14.62 -28.98 -9.92
CA GLU A 5 -13.96 -27.75 -10.40
C GLU A 5 -12.68 -27.44 -9.60
N THR A 6 -12.72 -27.59 -8.28
CA THR A 6 -11.53 -27.39 -7.44
C THR A 6 -10.41 -28.38 -7.77
N GLU A 7 -10.75 -29.63 -8.05
CA GLU A 7 -9.77 -30.68 -8.38
C GLU A 7 -9.15 -30.46 -9.77
N TYR A 8 -9.95 -29.97 -10.74
CA TYR A 8 -9.45 -29.57 -12.05
C TYR A 8 -8.46 -28.40 -11.94
N ILE A 9 -8.82 -27.35 -11.20
CA ILE A 9 -7.93 -26.20 -10.96
C ILE A 9 -6.65 -26.63 -10.25
N GLN A 10 -6.75 -27.49 -9.24
CA GLN A 10 -5.59 -28.03 -8.53
C GLN A 10 -4.65 -28.79 -9.47
N ARG A 11 -5.18 -29.70 -10.29
CA ARG A 11 -4.35 -30.46 -11.26
C ARG A 11 -3.70 -29.56 -12.30
N LEU A 12 -4.40 -28.53 -12.76
CA LEU A 12 -3.86 -27.56 -13.72
C LEU A 12 -2.69 -26.79 -13.10
N LEU A 13 -2.83 -26.30 -11.87
CA LEU A 13 -1.78 -25.59 -11.14
C LEU A 13 -0.55 -26.48 -10.89
N VAL A 14 -0.76 -27.72 -10.45
CA VAL A 14 0.34 -28.67 -10.22
C VAL A 14 1.12 -28.90 -11.51
N LYS A 15 0.43 -29.21 -12.62
CA LYS A 15 1.10 -29.42 -13.91
C LYS A 15 1.77 -28.18 -14.48
N SER A 16 1.21 -26.99 -14.23
CA SER A 16 1.84 -25.75 -14.72
C SER A 16 3.06 -25.33 -13.91
N MET A 17 3.16 -25.78 -12.65
CA MET A 17 4.22 -25.39 -11.71
C MET A 17 5.25 -26.51 -11.43
N GLU A 18 5.07 -27.72 -11.97
CA GLU A 18 5.95 -28.87 -11.70
C GLU A 18 7.39 -28.67 -12.19
N ASP A 19 7.56 -27.89 -13.26
CA ASP A 19 8.86 -27.64 -13.90
C ASP A 19 9.65 -26.51 -13.24
N ILE A 20 9.08 -25.83 -12.25
CA ILE A 20 9.67 -24.66 -11.61
C ILE A 20 10.53 -25.09 -10.42
N MET A 21 11.82 -24.73 -10.43
CA MET A 21 12.73 -25.05 -9.32
C MET A 21 13.75 -23.96 -9.02
N VAL A 22 14.17 -23.90 -7.75
CA VAL A 22 15.26 -23.03 -7.28
C VAL A 22 16.61 -23.66 -7.67
N LYS A 23 17.50 -22.84 -8.24
CA LYS A 23 18.87 -23.23 -8.58
C LYS A 23 19.85 -22.76 -7.50
N TYR A 24 21.07 -23.29 -7.53
CA TYR A 24 22.12 -22.98 -6.54
C TYR A 24 22.50 -21.49 -6.46
N ASP A 25 22.21 -20.72 -7.50
CA ASP A 25 22.43 -19.27 -7.55
C ASP A 25 21.29 -18.46 -6.90
N GLY A 26 20.27 -19.12 -6.32
CA GLY A 26 19.10 -18.48 -5.72
C GLY A 26 18.03 -18.06 -6.73
N THR A 27 18.25 -18.28 -8.03
CA THR A 27 17.26 -17.99 -9.08
C THR A 27 16.25 -19.11 -9.19
N ILE A 28 15.00 -18.77 -9.53
CA ILE A 28 13.96 -19.73 -9.87
C ILE A 28 13.94 -19.87 -11.39
N ARG A 29 14.11 -21.10 -11.88
CA ARG A 29 14.14 -21.40 -13.31
C ARG A 29 13.16 -22.51 -13.67
N ASN A 30 12.70 -22.50 -14.91
CA ASN A 30 11.97 -23.63 -15.48
C ASN A 30 12.92 -24.77 -15.89
N SER A 31 12.34 -25.89 -16.34
CA SER A 31 13.04 -27.05 -16.90
C SER A 31 13.94 -26.72 -18.11
N LEU A 32 13.57 -25.70 -18.90
CA LEU A 32 14.33 -25.22 -20.06
C LEU A 32 15.49 -24.26 -19.71
N GLY A 33 15.65 -23.91 -18.43
CA GLY A 33 16.71 -23.01 -17.96
C GLY A 33 16.39 -21.51 -18.05
N ASN A 34 15.17 -21.14 -18.44
CA ASN A 34 14.71 -19.74 -18.41
C ASN A 34 14.49 -19.29 -16.96
N VAL A 35 14.98 -18.10 -16.63
CA VAL A 35 14.79 -17.48 -15.32
C VAL A 35 13.37 -16.91 -15.23
N ILE A 36 12.61 -17.37 -14.23
CA ILE A 36 11.27 -16.87 -13.89
C ILE A 36 11.40 -15.77 -12.83
N GLN A 37 12.24 -15.99 -11.82
CA GLN A 37 12.48 -15.05 -10.73
C GLN A 37 13.97 -15.01 -10.39
N PHE A 38 14.51 -13.82 -10.19
CA PHE A 38 15.92 -13.63 -9.85
C PHE A 38 16.26 -14.04 -8.42
N LEU A 39 15.30 -13.91 -7.50
CA LEU A 39 15.47 -14.20 -6.09
C LEU A 39 14.22 -14.90 -5.57
N TYR A 40 14.38 -16.04 -4.90
CA TYR A 40 13.27 -16.78 -4.30
C TYR A 40 12.41 -15.88 -3.42
N GLY A 41 11.10 -15.80 -3.66
CA GLY A 41 10.22 -14.97 -2.82
C GLY A 41 10.46 -13.46 -2.89
N GLU A 42 11.28 -12.98 -3.83
CA GLU A 42 11.79 -11.60 -3.95
C GLU A 42 12.68 -11.12 -2.79
N ASP A 43 12.81 -11.92 -1.73
CA ASP A 43 13.61 -11.63 -0.54
C ASP A 43 14.70 -12.68 -0.27
N GLY A 44 14.60 -13.85 -0.89
CA GLY A 44 15.49 -15.00 -0.70
C GLY A 44 15.18 -15.78 0.57
N ILE A 45 14.04 -15.53 1.21
CA ILE A 45 13.77 -16.01 2.56
C ILE A 45 12.72 -17.11 2.53
N ASP A 46 12.98 -18.16 3.30
CA ASP A 46 12.03 -19.24 3.46
C ASP A 46 10.83 -18.79 4.31
N SER A 47 9.65 -18.90 3.72
CA SER A 47 8.34 -18.56 4.30
C SER A 47 8.07 -19.17 5.67
N VAL A 48 8.74 -20.27 6.02
CA VAL A 48 8.60 -20.94 7.32
C VAL A 48 9.09 -20.06 8.48
N TRP A 49 10.00 -19.13 8.21
CA TRP A 49 10.62 -18.28 9.23
C TRP A 49 9.98 -16.89 9.32
N ILE A 50 8.94 -16.64 8.53
CA ILE A 50 8.19 -15.39 8.59
C ILE A 50 7.39 -15.37 9.89
N GLU A 51 7.60 -14.32 10.68
CA GLU A 51 6.89 -14.10 11.93
C GLU A 51 6.14 -12.77 11.91
N THR A 52 4.94 -12.75 12.51
CA THR A 52 4.20 -11.50 12.67
C THR A 52 4.86 -10.65 13.75
N GLN A 53 5.20 -9.42 13.39
CA GLN A 53 5.89 -8.46 14.23
C GLN A 53 5.11 -7.18 14.38
N LYS A 54 5.24 -6.52 15.53
CA LYS A 54 4.68 -5.18 15.73
C LYS A 54 5.68 -4.10 15.35
N LEU A 55 5.25 -3.17 14.52
CA LEU A 55 6.00 -2.00 14.12
C LEU A 55 5.51 -0.78 14.92
N ASP A 56 6.10 -0.58 16.09
CA ASP A 56 5.70 0.48 17.03
C ASP A 56 5.86 1.89 16.42
N SER A 57 6.83 2.06 15.52
CA SER A 57 7.07 3.30 14.79
C SER A 57 5.96 3.65 13.81
N LEU A 58 5.15 2.71 13.33
CA LEU A 58 4.13 2.97 12.30
C LEU A 58 2.92 3.74 12.86
N LYS A 59 2.49 3.42 14.09
CA LYS A 59 1.36 4.07 14.77
C LYS A 59 1.77 5.18 15.75
N ALA A 60 3.07 5.36 16.02
CA ALA A 60 3.54 6.38 16.95
C ALA A 60 3.12 7.79 16.50
N LYS A 61 2.64 8.66 17.39
CA LYS A 61 2.41 10.06 17.03
C LYS A 61 3.75 10.76 16.75
N ARG A 62 3.75 11.82 15.94
CA ARG A 62 4.97 12.61 15.65
C ARG A 62 5.73 13.00 16.92
N SER A 63 5.03 13.50 17.95
CA SER A 63 5.64 13.84 19.25
C SER A 63 6.33 12.66 19.94
N THR A 64 5.76 11.46 19.85
CA THR A 64 6.33 10.25 20.46
C THR A 64 7.50 9.73 19.62
N PHE A 65 7.43 9.90 18.30
CA PHE A 65 8.51 9.57 17.37
C PHE A 65 9.72 10.48 17.59
N ASP A 66 9.50 11.79 17.68
CA ASP A 66 10.55 12.77 17.93
C ASP A 66 11.24 12.48 19.27
N ALA A 67 10.47 12.18 20.33
CA ALA A 67 11.03 11.82 21.64
C ALA A 67 11.83 10.49 21.66
N LEU A 68 11.61 9.59 20.69
CA LEU A 68 12.29 8.29 20.62
C LEU A 68 13.53 8.32 19.72
N TYR A 69 13.52 9.12 18.65
CA TYR A 69 14.53 9.08 17.59
C TYR A 69 15.32 10.37 17.42
N VAL A 70 14.81 11.51 17.87
CA VAL A 70 15.51 12.80 17.80
C VAL A 70 16.38 12.97 19.04
N TYR A 71 17.67 13.26 18.81
CA TYR A 71 18.59 13.63 19.87
C TYR A 71 18.63 15.15 20.02
N GLU A 72 18.25 15.66 21.19
CA GLU A 72 18.32 17.10 21.51
C GLU A 72 19.76 17.49 21.90
N ILE A 73 20.71 17.34 20.96
CA ILE A 73 22.15 17.55 21.21
C ILE A 73 22.44 19.00 21.66
N ASP A 74 21.64 19.96 21.20
CA ASP A 74 21.75 21.38 21.53
C ASP A 74 21.23 21.74 22.93
N ASP A 75 20.43 20.86 23.57
CA ASP A 75 19.91 21.14 24.91
C ASP A 75 21.05 21.02 25.95
N PRO A 76 21.29 22.06 26.77
CA PRO A 76 22.25 22.01 27.87
C PRO A 76 22.00 20.88 28.87
N ASN A 77 20.76 20.42 29.00
CA ASN A 77 20.30 19.38 29.94
C ASN A 77 20.25 17.98 29.31
N TRP A 78 20.52 17.83 28.02
CA TRP A 78 20.60 16.52 27.38
C TRP A 78 21.87 15.78 27.82
N ASN A 79 21.69 14.79 28.70
CA ASN A 79 22.75 13.94 29.22
C ASN A 79 22.30 12.46 29.22
N PRO A 80 22.45 11.75 28.10
CA PRO A 80 22.02 10.37 28.00
C PRO A 80 22.86 9.44 28.88
N SER A 81 22.22 8.60 29.70
CA SER A 81 22.90 7.63 30.57
C SER A 81 23.61 6.49 29.82
N TYR A 82 23.31 6.35 28.52
CA TYR A 82 23.81 5.29 27.64
C TYR A 82 24.99 5.74 26.75
N ILE A 83 25.43 7.00 26.83
CA ILE A 83 26.59 7.52 26.09
C ILE A 83 27.66 7.96 27.08
N LEU A 84 28.94 7.71 26.74
CA LEU A 84 30.06 8.18 27.55
C LEU A 84 30.11 9.72 27.57
N PRO A 85 30.38 10.37 28.72
CA PRO A 85 30.42 11.83 28.83
C PRO A 85 31.47 12.50 27.92
N GLU A 86 32.52 11.77 27.53
CA GLU A 86 33.53 12.22 26.56
C GLU A 86 32.93 12.35 25.16
N THR A 87 32.23 11.30 24.71
CA THR A 87 31.54 11.27 23.41
C THR A 87 30.41 12.30 23.35
N VAL A 88 29.72 12.59 24.44
CA VAL A 88 28.69 13.66 24.48
C VAL A 88 29.30 15.03 24.21
N LYS A 89 30.54 15.30 24.66
CA LYS A 89 31.24 16.55 24.34
C LYS A 89 31.64 16.60 22.87
N ASP A 90 32.10 15.49 22.32
CA ASP A 90 32.45 15.39 20.90
C ASP A 90 31.22 15.60 20.01
N LEU A 91 30.06 15.03 20.39
CA LEU A 91 28.78 15.23 19.71
C LEU A 91 28.37 16.71 19.71
N LYS A 92 28.59 17.43 20.82
CA LYS A 92 28.30 18.87 20.90
C LYS A 92 29.31 19.75 20.16
N SER A 93 30.51 19.23 19.86
CA SER A 93 31.59 20.00 19.24
C SER A 93 31.69 19.80 17.73
N ILE A 94 31.28 18.64 17.21
CA ILE A 94 31.50 18.24 15.81
C ILE A 94 30.18 18.36 15.04
N TRP A 95 30.08 19.37 14.18
CA TRP A 95 28.87 19.63 13.40
C TRP A 95 28.58 18.51 12.38
N GLU A 96 29.62 17.84 11.88
CA GLU A 96 29.48 16.74 10.92
C GLU A 96 28.69 15.57 11.52
N ILE A 97 28.87 15.30 12.83
CA ILE A 97 28.17 14.19 13.48
C ILE A 97 26.69 14.52 13.68
N CYS A 98 26.38 15.76 14.11
CA CYS A 98 24.99 16.23 14.18
C CYS A 98 24.29 16.12 12.83
N SER A 99 24.96 16.52 11.75
CA SER A 99 24.40 16.42 10.39
C SER A 99 24.07 14.98 9.99
N VAL A 100 24.81 13.98 10.46
CA VAL A 100 24.52 12.56 10.19
C VAL A 100 23.29 12.11 10.98
N PHE A 101 23.16 12.50 12.25
CA PHE A 101 21.98 12.19 13.04
C PHE A 101 20.71 12.83 12.47
N ASP A 102 20.78 14.10 12.06
CA ASP A 102 19.66 14.79 11.43
C ASP A 102 19.25 14.11 10.12
N ALA A 103 20.22 13.70 9.30
CA ALA A 103 19.96 12.97 8.06
C ALA A 103 19.32 11.60 8.33
N GLU A 104 19.75 10.88 9.37
CA GLU A 104 19.17 9.59 9.74
C GLU A 104 17.72 9.74 10.21
N VAL A 105 17.42 10.76 11.03
CA VAL A 105 16.04 11.05 11.45
C VAL A 105 15.15 11.35 10.25
N GLN A 106 15.62 12.19 9.31
CA GLN A 106 14.88 12.49 8.08
C GLN A 106 14.61 11.24 7.26
N LYS A 107 15.60 10.36 7.13
CA LYS A 107 15.45 9.09 6.43
C LYS A 107 14.38 8.21 7.11
N LEU A 108 14.39 8.10 8.43
CA LEU A 108 13.37 7.36 9.18
C LEU A 108 11.96 7.94 8.97
N GLU A 109 11.82 9.27 8.86
CA GLU A 109 10.53 9.91 8.53
C GLU A 109 10.04 9.51 7.13
N VAL A 110 10.93 9.51 6.14
CA VAL A 110 10.63 9.11 4.76
C VAL A 110 10.24 7.64 4.70
N ASP A 111 11.05 6.76 5.30
CA ASP A 111 10.81 5.32 5.33
C ASP A 111 9.47 5.01 6.02
N ARG A 112 9.18 5.71 7.12
CA ARG A 112 7.90 5.59 7.82
C ARG A 112 6.73 6.02 6.93
N HIS A 113 6.86 7.13 6.20
CA HIS A 113 5.82 7.59 5.29
C HIS A 113 5.56 6.56 4.18
N GLN A 114 6.62 6.01 3.60
CA GLN A 114 6.53 4.99 2.57
C GLN A 114 5.87 3.71 3.10
N LEU A 115 6.27 3.24 4.27
CA LEU A 115 5.68 2.08 4.93
C LEU A 115 4.18 2.25 5.16
N GLY A 116 3.75 3.44 5.60
CA GLY A 116 2.33 3.72 5.88
C GLY A 116 1.45 3.99 4.66
N THR A 117 2.03 4.36 3.52
CA THR A 117 1.27 4.78 2.32
C THR A 117 1.31 3.76 1.20
N GLU A 118 2.43 3.07 1.00
CA GLU A 118 2.65 2.17 -0.13
C GLU A 118 2.61 0.70 0.29
N ILE A 119 3.22 0.37 1.43
CA ILE A 119 3.45 -1.03 1.83
C ILE A 119 2.32 -1.55 2.72
N ILE A 120 1.93 -0.78 3.75
CA ILE A 120 0.96 -1.18 4.78
C ILE A 120 -0.26 -0.24 4.72
N VAL A 121 -0.97 -0.28 3.58
CA VAL A 121 -2.14 0.57 3.31
C VAL A 121 -3.30 0.30 4.30
N ALA A 122 -3.33 -0.88 4.91
CA ALA A 122 -4.37 -1.29 5.87
C ALA A 122 -4.27 -0.56 7.24
N GLY A 123 -3.12 0.06 7.56
CA GLY A 123 -2.92 0.75 8.83
C GLY A 123 -2.75 -0.17 10.05
N ASP A 124 -2.64 -1.48 9.83
CA ASP A 124 -2.30 -2.44 10.88
C ASP A 124 -0.81 -2.33 11.24
N ASP A 125 -0.50 -2.39 12.53
CA ASP A 125 0.87 -2.35 13.06
C ASP A 125 1.52 -3.74 13.15
N SER A 126 0.75 -4.80 12.90
CA SER A 126 1.23 -6.18 12.92
C SER A 126 1.48 -6.68 11.51
N TRP A 127 2.75 -6.86 11.15
CA TRP A 127 3.15 -7.26 9.80
C TRP A 127 3.98 -8.54 9.80
N PRO A 128 3.72 -9.51 8.91
CA PRO A 128 4.58 -10.67 8.75
C PRO A 128 5.91 -10.24 8.14
N LEU A 129 6.99 -10.36 8.90
CA LEU A 129 8.34 -10.05 8.46
C LEU A 129 9.23 -11.29 8.52
N PRO A 130 10.16 -11.43 7.56
CA PRO A 130 11.04 -12.59 7.51
C PRO A 130 12.10 -12.63 8.63
N VAL A 131 12.41 -11.48 9.22
CA VAL A 131 13.43 -11.36 10.26
C VAL A 131 12.88 -10.54 11.41
N ASN A 132 13.19 -10.97 12.63
CA ASN A 132 12.79 -10.19 13.80
C ASN A 132 13.67 -8.97 14.01
N ILE A 133 13.12 -7.79 13.73
CA ILE A 133 13.85 -6.53 13.84
C ILE A 133 14.32 -6.27 15.28
N GLN A 134 13.51 -6.56 16.30
CA GLN A 134 13.90 -6.38 17.71
C GLN A 134 14.99 -7.35 18.16
N ARG A 135 15.11 -8.53 17.53
CA ARG A 135 16.14 -9.51 17.86
C ARG A 135 17.44 -9.28 17.12
N LEU A 136 17.47 -8.49 16.04
CA LEU A 136 18.70 -8.19 15.28
C LEU A 136 19.88 -7.76 16.17
N PRO A 137 19.72 -6.84 17.14
CA PRO A 137 20.81 -6.43 18.04
C PRO A 137 21.23 -7.55 19.01
N ALA A 138 20.30 -8.41 19.42
CA ALA A 138 20.54 -9.50 20.36
C ALA A 138 21.21 -10.72 19.69
N THR A 139 20.89 -10.97 18.41
CA THR A 139 21.39 -12.12 17.64
C THR A 139 22.87 -12.05 17.29
N GLN A 140 23.52 -10.89 17.43
CA GLN A 140 24.98 -10.77 17.27
C GLN A 140 25.76 -11.49 18.40
N VAL A 141 25.09 -11.87 19.49
CA VAL A 141 25.67 -12.59 20.65
C VAL A 141 25.27 -14.08 20.70
N THR A 142 24.31 -14.53 19.88
CA THR A 142 23.77 -15.90 19.95
C THR A 142 23.58 -16.51 18.56
N LEU A 143 24.70 -16.74 17.87
CA LEU A 143 24.77 -17.73 16.80
C LEU A 143 24.60 -19.14 17.40
N ASN A 144 23.35 -19.59 17.42
CA ASN A 144 22.89 -20.98 17.27
C ASN A 144 21.55 -21.12 17.97
N THR A 145 20.49 -21.53 17.26
CA THR A 145 19.60 -22.61 17.69
C THR A 145 18.77 -23.09 16.48
N PHE A 146 18.69 -24.41 16.36
CA PHE A 146 18.06 -25.23 15.33
C PHE A 146 16.51 -25.30 15.40
N HIS A 147 15.95 -25.88 14.33
CA HIS A 147 14.57 -26.23 13.94
C HIS A 147 13.55 -26.70 15.02
N TYR A 148 12.24 -26.46 14.78
CA TYR A 148 11.21 -27.48 14.41
C TYR A 148 9.75 -26.93 14.25
N ALA A 149 9.09 -27.37 13.16
CA ALA A 149 7.68 -27.68 12.86
C ALA A 149 6.48 -26.71 13.14
N GLY A 150 5.72 -26.47 12.04
CA GLY A 150 4.28 -26.78 11.95
C GLY A 150 3.34 -25.59 11.68
N VAL A 151 2.66 -25.57 10.51
CA VAL A 151 1.54 -24.61 10.27
C VAL A 151 0.28 -25.32 9.77
N SER A 152 -0.83 -24.94 10.39
CA SER A 152 -2.21 -25.40 10.19
C SER A 152 -2.89 -24.67 9.03
N ALA A 153 -3.53 -25.40 8.11
CA ALA A 153 -4.31 -24.84 7.01
C ALA A 153 -5.72 -24.42 7.46
N LYS A 154 -6.14 -23.18 7.15
CA LYS A 154 -7.52 -22.69 7.31
C LYS A 154 -8.25 -22.60 5.96
N ASN A 155 -9.53 -22.98 6.00
CA ASN A 155 -10.44 -23.21 4.88
C ASN A 155 -10.69 -22.00 3.96
N VAL A 156 -10.47 -22.19 2.65
CA VAL A 156 -10.84 -21.25 1.57
C VAL A 156 -12.13 -21.72 0.89
N LYS A 157 -13.29 -21.12 1.19
CA LYS A 157 -14.57 -21.49 0.53
C LYS A 157 -15.28 -20.36 -0.25
N LEU A 158 -14.69 -19.17 -0.36
CA LEU A 158 -15.32 -18.03 -1.06
C LEU A 158 -14.65 -17.62 -2.39
N GLY A 159 -13.42 -18.06 -2.69
CA GLY A 159 -12.65 -17.56 -3.85
C GLY A 159 -12.67 -18.39 -5.13
N VAL A 160 -13.13 -19.65 -5.11
CA VAL A 160 -12.92 -20.62 -6.20
C VAL A 160 -13.44 -20.15 -7.58
N PRO A 161 -14.65 -19.56 -7.70
CA PRO A 161 -15.15 -19.11 -9.00
C PRO A 161 -14.30 -18.00 -9.61
N ARG A 162 -13.82 -17.05 -8.79
CA ARG A 162 -12.95 -15.96 -9.23
C ARG A 162 -11.56 -16.48 -9.58
N LEU A 163 -11.03 -17.43 -8.79
CA LEU A 163 -9.76 -18.10 -9.06
C LEU A 163 -9.78 -18.81 -10.42
N GLY A 164 -10.87 -19.50 -10.76
CA GLY A 164 -11.03 -20.15 -12.06
C GLY A 164 -11.03 -19.17 -13.23
N GLU A 165 -11.71 -18.02 -13.09
CA GLU A 165 -11.70 -16.96 -14.11
C GLU A 165 -10.30 -16.40 -14.37
N ILE A 166 -9.50 -16.22 -13.32
CA ILE A 166 -8.14 -15.68 -13.40
C ILE A 166 -7.21 -16.70 -14.06
N ILE A 167 -7.21 -17.96 -13.60
CA ILE A 167 -6.29 -19.00 -14.09
C ILE A 167 -6.52 -19.30 -15.58
N ILE A 168 -7.77 -19.27 -16.04
CA ILE A 168 -8.13 -19.56 -17.45
C ILE A 168 -8.01 -18.29 -18.32
N VAL A 169 -7.74 -17.13 -17.73
CA VAL A 169 -7.70 -15.83 -18.42
C VAL A 169 -9.02 -15.60 -19.17
N ALA A 170 -10.14 -15.70 -18.43
CA ALA A 170 -11.47 -15.62 -19.00
C ALA A 170 -11.75 -14.22 -19.60
N LYS A 171 -12.07 -14.17 -20.90
CA LYS A 171 -12.37 -12.91 -21.62
C LYS A 171 -13.61 -12.17 -21.06
N LYS A 172 -14.57 -12.89 -20.49
CA LYS A 172 -15.79 -12.32 -19.88
C LYS A 172 -15.81 -12.68 -18.40
N ILE A 173 -15.46 -11.72 -17.55
CA ILE A 173 -15.53 -11.86 -16.09
C ILE A 173 -16.95 -11.58 -15.59
N LYS A 174 -17.42 -12.34 -14.59
CA LYS A 174 -18.81 -12.22 -14.10
C LYS A 174 -19.07 -10.92 -13.36
N THR A 175 -18.08 -10.40 -12.65
CA THR A 175 -18.18 -9.16 -11.87
C THR A 175 -16.99 -8.23 -12.20
N PRO A 176 -17.04 -7.48 -13.31
CA PRO A 176 -16.04 -6.46 -13.59
C PRO A 176 -16.17 -5.31 -12.58
N SER A 177 -15.04 -4.89 -12.00
CA SER A 177 -14.98 -3.78 -11.07
C SER A 177 -13.80 -2.86 -11.43
N LEU A 178 -14.00 -1.55 -11.29
CA LEU A 178 -12.97 -0.52 -11.49
C LEU A 178 -12.97 0.41 -10.29
N SER A 179 -11.80 0.72 -9.74
CA SER A 179 -11.61 1.70 -8.66
C SER A 179 -10.85 2.92 -9.21
N VAL A 180 -11.46 4.10 -9.13
CA VAL A 180 -10.87 5.37 -9.60
C VAL A 180 -10.55 6.28 -8.40
N TYR A 181 -9.30 6.69 -8.27
CA TYR A 181 -8.83 7.61 -7.22
C TYR A 181 -8.72 9.03 -7.78
N LEU A 182 -9.01 10.05 -6.95
CA LEU A 182 -9.26 11.42 -7.42
C LEU A 182 -8.37 12.42 -6.71
N LYS A 183 -7.92 13.46 -7.42
CA LYS A 183 -6.99 14.47 -6.89
C LYS A 183 -7.63 15.32 -5.77
N PRO A 184 -6.85 15.82 -4.79
CA PRO A 184 -7.39 16.52 -3.61
C PRO A 184 -7.96 17.94 -3.84
N GLU A 185 -7.61 18.66 -4.92
CA GLU A 185 -7.71 20.14 -5.01
C GLU A 185 -8.98 20.76 -5.67
N MET A 186 -10.06 20.03 -5.95
CA MET A 186 -11.26 20.59 -6.64
C MET A 186 -12.45 20.83 -5.67
N SER A 187 -12.87 22.10 -5.40
CA SER A 187 -14.03 22.45 -4.51
C SER A 187 -14.73 23.82 -4.78
N THR A 188 -16.02 23.98 -4.43
CA THR A 188 -16.91 25.17 -4.64
C THR A 188 -17.24 25.99 -3.38
N LEU A 189 -17.76 27.24 -3.53
CA LEU A 189 -18.16 28.16 -2.43
C LEU A 189 -19.55 27.89 -1.81
N ILE A 190 -20.49 27.30 -2.57
CA ILE A 190 -21.83 26.91 -2.10
C ILE A 190 -21.76 25.47 -1.58
N LYS A 191 -22.24 25.24 -0.36
CA LYS A 191 -22.02 23.99 0.40
C LYS A 191 -22.79 22.79 -0.16
N GLU A 192 -23.96 23.03 -0.77
CA GLU A 192 -24.86 22.01 -1.30
C GLU A 192 -24.37 21.45 -2.64
N ASP A 193 -23.61 22.24 -3.39
CA ASP A 193 -23.15 21.92 -4.74
C ASP A 193 -21.74 21.31 -4.76
N VAL A 194 -21.07 21.23 -3.59
CA VAL A 194 -19.71 20.68 -3.43
C VAL A 194 -19.63 19.24 -3.94
N GLU A 195 -20.60 18.39 -3.62
CA GLU A 195 -20.63 16.96 -4.02
C GLU A 195 -20.78 16.79 -5.54
N PHE A 196 -21.60 17.64 -6.16
CA PHE A 196 -21.93 17.60 -7.59
C PHE A 196 -20.81 18.18 -8.46
N VAL A 197 -20.23 19.30 -8.04
CA VAL A 197 -19.11 19.91 -8.76
C VAL A 197 -17.83 19.09 -8.56
N LYS A 198 -17.64 18.50 -7.38
CA LYS A 198 -16.57 17.53 -7.14
C LYS A 198 -16.76 16.30 -8.04
N SER A 199 -17.98 15.77 -8.24
CA SER A 199 -18.21 14.66 -9.19
C SER A 199 -17.93 15.03 -10.65
N TYR A 200 -18.28 16.25 -11.08
CA TYR A 200 -18.01 16.74 -12.44
C TYR A 200 -16.50 16.90 -12.71
N TYR A 201 -15.76 17.58 -11.83
CA TYR A 201 -14.30 17.72 -11.97
C TYR A 201 -13.52 16.41 -11.77
N LYS A 202 -14.17 15.41 -11.16
CA LYS A 202 -13.61 14.07 -10.99
C LYS A 202 -13.77 13.19 -12.23
N MET A 203 -14.59 13.60 -13.20
CA MET A 203 -14.68 13.01 -14.53
C MET A 203 -14.87 14.12 -15.57
N PRO A 204 -13.77 14.70 -16.09
CA PRO A 204 -13.86 15.51 -17.29
C PRO A 204 -14.14 14.57 -18.47
N ASP A 205 -15.17 14.84 -19.26
CA ASP A 205 -15.32 14.20 -20.57
C ASP A 205 -14.09 14.55 -21.42
N GLU A 206 -13.51 13.56 -22.10
CA GLU A 206 -12.31 13.72 -22.93
C GLU A 206 -12.63 14.49 -24.23
N GLU A 207 -12.70 15.83 -24.13
CA GLU A 207 -12.25 16.82 -25.13
C GLU A 207 -12.18 18.26 -24.54
N ILE A 208 -12.18 18.40 -23.21
CA ILE A 208 -12.28 19.70 -22.52
C ILE A 208 -10.91 20.08 -21.96
N ASP A 209 -10.24 21.01 -22.65
CA ASP A 209 -9.00 21.61 -22.20
C ASP A 209 -9.26 22.35 -20.87
N LEU A 210 -8.72 21.87 -19.75
CA LEU A 210 -8.93 22.48 -18.41
C LEU A 210 -8.57 23.97 -18.39
N ASN A 211 -7.70 24.42 -19.30
CA ASN A 211 -7.31 25.82 -19.48
C ASN A 211 -8.31 26.67 -20.32
N LYS A 212 -9.29 26.05 -20.98
CA LYS A 212 -10.37 26.72 -21.75
C LYS A 212 -11.71 26.80 -21.02
N ILE A 213 -11.87 26.12 -19.88
CA ILE A 213 -13.10 26.17 -19.08
C ILE A 213 -13.22 27.56 -18.46
N SER A 214 -14.33 28.27 -18.70
CA SER A 214 -14.53 29.60 -18.14
C SER A 214 -14.69 29.53 -16.62
N PRO A 215 -14.07 30.43 -15.84
CA PRO A 215 -14.17 30.43 -14.38
C PRO A 215 -15.57 30.78 -13.85
N TRP A 216 -16.51 31.17 -14.72
CA TRP A 216 -17.88 31.52 -14.37
C TRP A 216 -18.81 30.31 -14.48
N LEU A 217 -19.61 30.07 -13.43
CA LEU A 217 -20.62 29.01 -13.37
C LEU A 217 -22.03 29.63 -13.34
N LEU A 218 -22.93 29.20 -14.24
CA LEU A 218 -24.33 29.63 -14.28
C LEU A 218 -25.23 28.52 -13.72
N ARG A 219 -25.97 28.83 -12.65
CA ARG A 219 -26.92 27.90 -12.01
C ARG A 219 -28.34 28.16 -12.51
N ILE A 220 -29.01 27.11 -12.99
CA ILE A 220 -30.42 27.15 -13.42
C ILE A 220 -31.24 26.23 -12.53
N GLU A 221 -32.33 26.75 -11.96
CA GLU A 221 -33.25 26.00 -11.12
C GLU A 221 -34.59 25.80 -11.85
N LEU A 222 -35.03 24.54 -11.97
CA LEU A 222 -36.25 24.17 -12.69
C LEU A 222 -37.37 23.79 -11.72
N ASN A 223 -38.58 24.26 -12.01
CA ASN A 223 -39.76 23.98 -11.20
C ASN A 223 -40.21 22.52 -11.35
N ARG A 224 -40.22 21.78 -10.24
CA ARG A 224 -40.49 20.33 -10.19
C ARG A 224 -41.94 19.96 -10.53
N GLU A 225 -42.92 20.79 -10.20
CA GLU A 225 -44.33 20.50 -10.50
C GLU A 225 -44.58 20.53 -12.00
N MET A 226 -44.02 21.54 -12.67
CA MET A 226 -44.13 21.67 -14.12
C MET A 226 -43.36 20.58 -14.88
N MET A 227 -42.31 20.00 -14.29
CA MET A 227 -41.53 18.90 -14.88
C MET A 227 -42.31 17.58 -14.90
N VAL A 228 -43.11 17.32 -13.86
CA VAL A 228 -43.97 16.13 -13.77
C VAL A 228 -45.19 16.27 -14.69
N ASP A 229 -45.84 17.43 -14.70
CA ASP A 229 -47.01 17.70 -15.54
C ASP A 229 -46.71 17.57 -17.03
N LYS A 230 -45.52 18.02 -17.44
CA LYS A 230 -45.08 17.96 -18.84
C LYS A 230 -44.34 16.67 -19.20
N LYS A 231 -44.19 15.74 -18.24
CA LYS A 231 -43.46 14.46 -18.40
C LYS A 231 -42.06 14.64 -18.99
N LEU A 232 -41.35 15.68 -18.56
CA LEU A 232 -40.01 15.99 -19.06
C LEU A 232 -38.96 15.31 -18.18
N ASN A 233 -38.00 14.62 -18.79
CA ASN A 233 -36.83 14.12 -18.08
C ASN A 233 -35.66 15.10 -18.19
N MET A 234 -34.80 15.17 -17.17
CA MET A 234 -33.62 16.02 -17.18
C MET A 234 -32.63 15.65 -18.29
N ALA A 235 -32.65 14.38 -18.72
CA ALA A 235 -31.88 13.93 -19.88
C ALA A 235 -32.37 14.59 -21.18
N ASP A 236 -33.67 14.63 -21.42
CA ASP A 236 -34.25 15.20 -22.65
C ASP A 236 -33.98 16.71 -22.76
N ILE A 237 -33.85 17.40 -21.63
CA ILE A 237 -33.47 18.82 -21.54
C ILE A 237 -31.97 19.00 -21.83
N ALA A 238 -31.13 18.15 -21.25
CA ALA A 238 -29.68 18.18 -21.46
C ALA A 238 -29.30 17.87 -22.92
N GLU A 239 -29.98 16.93 -23.56
CA GLU A 239 -29.76 16.58 -24.97
C GLU A 239 -30.16 17.72 -25.92
N LYS A 240 -31.16 18.53 -25.56
CA LYS A 240 -31.65 19.65 -26.38
C LYS A 240 -30.88 20.95 -26.23
N ILE A 241 -30.08 21.07 -25.17
CA ILE A 241 -29.19 22.21 -24.92
C ILE A 241 -27.81 21.98 -25.55
N ASN A 242 -27.38 20.71 -25.66
CA ASN A 242 -26.11 20.33 -26.30
C ASN A 242 -26.16 20.26 -27.85
N LEU A 243 -27.31 20.56 -28.47
CA LEU A 243 -27.51 20.74 -29.91
C LEU A 243 -27.47 22.22 -30.30
#